data_AF-A0AAE2YQ07-F1
#
_entry.id   AF-A0AAE2YQ07-F1
#
_cell.length_a   1.000
_cell.length_b   1.000
_cell.length_c   1.000
_cell.angle_alpha   90.00
_cell.angle_beta   90.00
_cell.angle_gamma   90.00
#
_symmetry.space_group_name_H-M   'P 1'
#
loop_
_entity.id
_entity.type
_entity.pdbx_description
1 polymer ?
#
loop_
_entity_poly.entity_id
_entity_poly.type
_entity_poly.pdbx_seq_one_letter_code
_entity_poly.pdbx_strand_id
1 'polypeptide(L)'
;MPVRMMQRNNLANAFVAVNDGPTNAALAAAKAEVGEAAWKQGHTEETEKATRAAFKAHGARYETEISGKLTGIALAETQANGEKFQKLRVTLEQGADKTILSEDIGSEFAQRLIAKLDRASQEHAGQTVTIGGFAEFVTKEDGRTFTNHVATLKDAQKQEITAIPGHFEQAQMRIGQAQTPMIAAGMGDNKKVLSQIADSARAAYFVEVVQTMTERLKEQGIAPKQVYPRLEGHQKDEQGTWRSVGLYVDDHGKTRGVLALENREQGIKERHSVEFVERTSKSGIPMLAASVTREDGSKLYANVLPHENRTTGEKFLSASFGERDPQGTFRQIEGQGGGLKPNEAMKQLGDQDRTAQMIREKFGVDVLTKSRDQAQGVER
;
A
#
# COMPACT_ATOMS: atom_id res chain seq x y z
N MET A 1 9.48 -6.23 -15.84
CA MET A 1 8.46 -7.23 -15.50
C MET A 1 7.10 -6.69 -15.91
N PRO A 2 6.34 -7.35 -16.80
CA PRO A 2 5.02 -6.87 -17.18
C PRO A 2 4.07 -6.98 -15.98
N VAL A 3 3.55 -5.84 -15.55
CA VAL A 3 2.51 -5.75 -14.52
C VAL A 3 1.20 -5.47 -15.20
N ARG A 4 0.21 -6.32 -14.96
CA ARG A 4 -1.13 -6.17 -15.52
C ARG A 4 -2.11 -5.84 -14.42
N MET A 5 -2.75 -4.68 -14.51
CA MET A 5 -3.83 -4.31 -13.60
C MET A 5 -5.17 -4.75 -14.19
N MET A 6 -5.96 -5.47 -13.41
CA MET A 6 -7.27 -5.98 -13.82
C MET A 6 -8.35 -5.52 -12.84
N GLN A 7 -9.58 -5.44 -13.32
CA GLN A 7 -10.77 -5.17 -12.50
C GLN A 7 -11.93 -6.04 -12.96
N ARG A 8 -12.87 -6.28 -12.07
CA ARG A 8 -14.12 -6.98 -12.33
C ARG A 8 -15.04 -6.09 -13.15
N ASN A 9 -15.44 -6.58 -14.31
CA ASN A 9 -16.49 -5.98 -15.11
C ASN A 9 -17.81 -6.74 -14.90
N ASN A 10 -18.72 -6.17 -14.12
CA ASN A 10 -19.97 -6.82 -13.76
C ASN A 10 -20.83 -7.22 -14.97
N LEU A 11 -20.84 -6.41 -16.03
CA LEU A 11 -21.61 -6.70 -17.25
C LEU A 11 -21.10 -7.97 -17.93
N ALA A 12 -19.80 -8.02 -18.22
CA ALA A 12 -19.17 -9.16 -18.90
C ALA A 12 -18.97 -10.41 -18.03
N ASN A 13 -19.32 -10.32 -16.74
CA ASN A 13 -19.09 -11.39 -15.79
C ASN A 13 -17.63 -11.94 -15.83
N ALA A 14 -16.65 -11.05 -16.03
CA ALA A 14 -15.23 -11.35 -16.16
C ALA A 14 -14.34 -10.27 -15.52
N PHE A 15 -13.04 -10.53 -15.48
CA PHE A 15 -11.95 -9.59 -15.21
C PHE A 15 -11.40 -9.04 -16.51
N VAL A 16 -11.16 -7.73 -16.56
CA VAL A 16 -10.66 -7.02 -17.74
C VAL A 16 -9.52 -6.09 -17.35
N ALA A 17 -8.69 -5.70 -18.32
CA ALA A 17 -7.60 -4.78 -18.06
C ALA A 17 -8.12 -3.37 -17.69
N VAL A 18 -7.44 -2.71 -16.75
CA VAL A 18 -7.75 -1.35 -16.33
C VAL A 18 -7.05 -0.35 -17.26
N ASN A 19 -7.75 0.71 -17.68
CA ASN A 19 -7.22 1.77 -18.56
C ASN A 19 -6.63 1.26 -19.89
N ASP A 20 -7.20 0.18 -20.41
CA ASP A 20 -6.77 -0.45 -21.66
C ASP A 20 -7.62 0.04 -22.84
N GLY A 21 -6.97 0.50 -23.90
CA GLY A 21 -7.63 1.07 -25.09
C GLY A 21 -8.64 0.12 -25.74
N PRO A 22 -8.24 -1.12 -26.09
CA PRO A 22 -9.15 -2.16 -26.58
C PRO A 22 -10.35 -2.41 -25.64
N THR A 23 -10.10 -2.54 -24.34
CA THR A 23 -11.17 -2.74 -23.34
C THR A 23 -12.17 -1.59 -23.32
N ASN A 24 -11.69 -0.34 -23.32
CA ASN A 24 -12.55 0.85 -23.31
C ASN A 24 -13.37 0.98 -24.60
N ALA A 25 -12.76 0.71 -25.76
CA ALA A 25 -13.45 0.72 -27.05
C ALA A 25 -14.56 -0.33 -27.11
N ALA A 26 -14.27 -1.55 -26.61
CA ALA A 26 -15.26 -2.61 -26.54
C ALA A 26 -16.43 -2.29 -25.59
N LEU A 27 -16.17 -1.69 -24.43
CA LEU A 27 -17.24 -1.27 -23.51
C LEU A 27 -18.13 -0.19 -24.13
N ALA A 28 -17.54 0.76 -24.86
CA ALA A 28 -18.32 1.78 -25.58
C ALA A 28 -19.18 1.16 -26.69
N ALA A 29 -18.64 0.21 -27.45
CA ALA A 29 -19.37 -0.52 -28.50
C ALA A 29 -20.52 -1.35 -27.92
N ALA A 30 -20.26 -2.12 -26.86
CA ALA A 30 -21.29 -2.90 -26.17
C ALA A 30 -22.40 -2.00 -25.64
N LYS A 31 -22.06 -0.84 -25.05
CA LYS A 31 -23.03 0.14 -24.58
C LYS A 31 -23.92 0.69 -25.70
N ALA A 32 -23.33 0.95 -26.88
CA ALA A 32 -24.09 1.41 -28.04
C ALA A 32 -25.03 0.32 -28.58
N GLU A 33 -24.63 -0.95 -28.52
CA GLU A 33 -25.42 -2.11 -28.96
C GLU A 33 -26.62 -2.38 -28.03
N VAL A 34 -26.39 -2.49 -26.72
CA VAL A 34 -27.47 -2.82 -25.76
C VAL A 34 -28.34 -1.62 -25.38
N GLY A 35 -27.85 -0.41 -25.65
CA GLY A 35 -28.51 0.85 -25.29
C GLY A 35 -28.37 1.22 -23.81
N GLU A 36 -28.58 2.52 -23.52
CA GLU A 36 -28.36 3.12 -22.19
C GLU A 36 -29.23 2.48 -21.10
N ALA A 37 -30.45 2.06 -21.43
CA ALA A 37 -31.40 1.49 -20.46
C ALA A 37 -30.92 0.12 -19.95
N ALA A 38 -30.61 -0.81 -20.87
CA ALA A 38 -30.08 -2.12 -20.51
C ALA A 38 -28.71 -2.01 -19.84
N TRP A 39 -27.87 -1.07 -20.29
CA TRP A 39 -26.58 -0.79 -19.66
C TRP A 39 -26.72 -0.38 -18.19
N LYS A 40 -27.69 0.49 -17.88
CA LYS A 40 -27.98 0.94 -16.50
C LYS A 40 -28.62 -0.14 -15.64
N GLN A 41 -29.33 -1.09 -16.24
CA GLN A 41 -29.88 -2.25 -15.54
C GLN A 41 -28.77 -3.18 -15.02
N GLY A 42 -27.58 -3.11 -15.62
CA GLY A 42 -26.42 -3.88 -15.20
C GLY A 42 -26.37 -5.25 -15.85
N HIS A 43 -26.00 -6.26 -15.08
CA HIS A 43 -25.75 -7.60 -15.61
C HIS A 43 -27.06 -8.35 -15.92
N THR A 44 -27.18 -8.79 -17.16
CA THR A 44 -28.16 -9.76 -17.69
C THR A 44 -27.43 -10.70 -18.65
N GLU A 45 -28.04 -11.83 -19.02
CA GLU A 45 -27.46 -12.74 -20.03
C GLU A 45 -27.20 -12.02 -21.37
N GLU A 46 -28.11 -11.12 -21.76
CA GLU A 46 -28.00 -10.33 -22.98
C GLU A 46 -26.86 -9.31 -22.91
N THR A 47 -26.75 -8.55 -21.81
CA THR A 47 -25.66 -7.58 -21.65
C THR A 47 -24.31 -8.26 -21.50
N GLU A 48 -24.24 -9.43 -20.85
CA GLU A 48 -23.02 -10.24 -20.78
C GLU A 48 -22.58 -10.69 -22.18
N LYS A 49 -23.50 -11.26 -22.96
CA LYS A 49 -23.21 -11.77 -24.30
C LYS A 49 -22.74 -10.65 -25.23
N ALA A 50 -23.44 -9.52 -25.26
CA ALA A 50 -23.07 -8.37 -26.07
C ALA A 50 -21.69 -7.82 -25.65
N THR A 51 -21.45 -7.68 -24.34
CA THR A 51 -20.17 -7.17 -23.84
C THR A 51 -19.00 -8.08 -24.17
N ARG A 52 -19.15 -9.41 -24.02
CA ARG A 52 -18.12 -10.39 -24.39
C ARG A 52 -17.89 -10.46 -25.90
N ALA A 53 -18.94 -10.32 -26.70
CA ALA A 53 -18.81 -10.24 -28.16
C ALA A 53 -18.02 -8.99 -28.58
N ALA A 54 -18.30 -7.84 -27.98
CA ALA A 54 -17.55 -6.62 -28.20
C ALA A 54 -16.08 -6.76 -27.77
N PHE A 55 -15.79 -7.42 -26.64
CA PHE A 55 -14.40 -7.69 -26.25
C PHE A 55 -13.66 -8.50 -27.31
N LYS A 56 -14.28 -9.56 -27.83
CA LYS A 56 -13.69 -10.37 -28.90
C LYS A 56 -13.46 -9.55 -30.18
N ALA A 57 -14.43 -8.72 -30.58
CA ALA A 57 -14.35 -7.92 -31.81
C ALA A 57 -13.23 -6.86 -31.76
N HIS A 58 -12.99 -6.28 -30.58
CA HIS A 58 -11.98 -5.24 -30.37
C HIS A 58 -10.62 -5.78 -29.90
N GLY A 59 -10.46 -7.11 -29.76
CA GLY A 59 -9.24 -7.72 -29.25
C GLY A 59 -8.96 -7.45 -27.77
N ALA A 60 -9.98 -7.08 -27.00
CA ALA A 60 -9.87 -6.89 -25.57
C ALA A 60 -9.83 -8.25 -24.85
N ARG A 61 -8.81 -8.45 -24.01
CA ARG A 61 -8.66 -9.67 -23.21
C ARG A 61 -9.58 -9.60 -21.99
N TYR A 62 -10.32 -10.68 -21.74
CA TYR A 62 -11.06 -10.89 -20.50
C TYR A 62 -10.79 -12.30 -19.96
N GLU A 63 -10.88 -12.44 -18.64
CA GLU A 63 -10.66 -13.70 -17.91
C GLU A 63 -11.77 -13.91 -16.90
N THR A 64 -12.34 -15.11 -16.81
CA THR A 64 -13.37 -15.42 -15.79
C THR A 64 -12.76 -15.75 -14.43
N GLU A 65 -11.49 -16.16 -14.43
CA GLU A 65 -10.68 -16.44 -13.25
C GLU A 65 -9.26 -15.91 -13.48
N ILE A 66 -8.64 -15.38 -12.43
CA ILE A 66 -7.22 -15.01 -12.40
C ILE A 66 -6.51 -15.86 -11.35
N SER A 67 -5.31 -16.34 -11.64
CA SER A 67 -4.58 -17.25 -10.76
C SER A 67 -3.12 -16.83 -10.61
N GLY A 68 -2.54 -17.11 -9.45
CA GLY A 68 -1.13 -16.89 -9.19
C GLY A 68 -0.82 -16.96 -7.70
N LYS A 69 0.47 -16.85 -7.37
CA LYS A 69 0.94 -16.80 -5.99
C LYS A 69 0.44 -15.52 -5.33
N LEU A 70 -0.26 -15.63 -4.21
CA LEU A 70 -0.73 -14.49 -3.43
C LEU A 70 0.46 -13.79 -2.74
N THR A 71 0.94 -12.69 -3.32
CA THR A 71 2.12 -11.95 -2.82
C THR A 71 1.79 -10.58 -2.24
N GLY A 72 0.55 -10.13 -2.34
CA GLY A 72 0.17 -8.86 -1.75
C GLY A 72 -1.33 -8.66 -1.64
N ILE A 73 -1.73 -8.06 -0.53
CA ILE A 73 -3.04 -7.48 -0.32
C ILE A 73 -2.77 -6.08 0.22
N ALA A 74 -3.38 -5.06 -0.39
CA ALA A 74 -3.13 -3.67 -0.03
C ALA A 74 -4.35 -2.80 -0.34
N LEU A 75 -4.35 -1.61 0.27
CA LEU A 75 -5.22 -0.51 -0.13
C LEU A 75 -4.52 0.37 -1.16
N ALA A 76 -5.31 0.96 -2.05
CA ALA A 76 -4.88 2.06 -2.88
C ALA A 76 -5.97 3.12 -2.93
N GLU A 77 -5.57 4.38 -3.08
CA GLU A 77 -6.50 5.46 -3.34
C GLU A 77 -6.45 5.81 -4.82
N THR A 78 -7.63 5.97 -5.43
CA THR A 78 -7.77 6.50 -6.79
C THR A 78 -8.65 7.73 -6.74
N GLN A 79 -8.33 8.73 -7.54
CA GLN A 79 -9.16 9.94 -7.66
C GLN A 79 -9.86 9.93 -9.02
N ALA A 80 -11.17 10.13 -9.03
CA ALA A 80 -11.97 10.31 -10.23
C ALA A 80 -13.02 11.41 -9.98
N ASN A 81 -13.15 12.36 -10.90
CA ASN A 81 -14.11 13.47 -10.79
C ASN A 81 -14.02 14.27 -9.48
N GLY A 82 -12.82 14.40 -8.90
CA GLY A 82 -12.59 15.09 -7.62
C GLY A 82 -12.86 14.23 -6.38
N GLU A 83 -13.54 13.09 -6.52
CA GLU A 83 -13.82 12.15 -5.44
C GLU A 83 -12.68 11.12 -5.29
N LYS A 84 -12.40 10.75 -4.04
CA LYS A 84 -11.41 9.74 -3.69
C LYS A 84 -12.12 8.41 -3.43
N PHE A 85 -11.65 7.36 -4.09
CA PHE A 85 -12.15 6.00 -3.95
C PHE A 85 -11.06 5.12 -3.40
N GLN A 86 -11.37 4.40 -2.33
CA GLN A 86 -10.50 3.38 -1.78
C GLN A 86 -10.68 2.08 -2.57
N LYS A 87 -9.56 1.51 -3.00
CA LYS A 87 -9.50 0.29 -3.80
C LYS A 87 -8.81 -0.82 -3.00
N LEU A 88 -9.38 -2.01 -3.06
CA LEU A 88 -8.69 -3.25 -2.71
C LEU A 88 -7.72 -3.58 -3.85
N ARG A 89 -6.45 -3.84 -3.54
CA ARG A 89 -5.48 -4.41 -4.45
C ARG A 89 -5.03 -5.79 -4.00
N VAL A 90 -5.18 -6.78 -4.89
CA VAL A 90 -4.67 -8.14 -4.69
C VAL A 90 -3.62 -8.44 -5.74
N THR A 91 -2.43 -8.82 -5.29
CA THR A 91 -1.28 -9.11 -6.15
C THR A 91 -1.09 -10.61 -6.27
N LEU A 92 -1.11 -11.09 -7.51
CA LEU A 92 -0.87 -12.47 -7.91
C LEU A 92 0.36 -12.53 -8.81
N GLU A 93 1.31 -13.42 -8.50
CA GLU A 93 2.52 -13.62 -9.29
C GLU A 93 2.53 -15.00 -9.95
N GLN A 94 2.87 -15.05 -11.25
CA GLN A 94 3.00 -16.28 -12.02
C GLN A 94 4.29 -16.22 -12.83
N GLY A 95 5.35 -16.85 -12.32
CA GLY A 95 6.68 -16.74 -12.92
C GLY A 95 7.20 -15.30 -12.88
N ALA A 96 7.46 -14.72 -14.05
CA ALA A 96 7.90 -13.33 -14.19
C ALA A 96 6.73 -12.32 -14.32
N ASP A 97 5.50 -12.82 -14.46
CA ASP A 97 4.32 -12.00 -14.68
C ASP A 97 3.63 -11.66 -13.36
N LYS A 98 3.12 -10.42 -13.28
CA LYS A 98 2.42 -9.91 -12.11
C LYS A 98 1.03 -9.41 -12.51
N THR A 99 -0.01 -9.97 -11.90
CA THR A 99 -1.39 -9.49 -12.03
C THR A 99 -1.81 -8.78 -10.75
N ILE A 100 -2.37 -7.58 -10.87
CA ILE A 100 -2.94 -6.82 -9.76
C ILE A 100 -4.44 -6.66 -10.01
N LEU A 101 -5.25 -7.36 -9.23
CA LEU A 101 -6.69 -7.11 -9.16
C LEU A 101 -6.93 -5.82 -8.39
N SER A 102 -7.71 -4.89 -8.94
CA SER A 102 -8.02 -3.60 -8.33
C SER A 102 -9.53 -3.39 -8.30
N GLU A 103 -10.13 -3.53 -7.13
CA GLU A 103 -11.59 -3.44 -6.94
C GLU A 103 -11.99 -2.28 -6.06
N ASP A 104 -13.18 -1.73 -6.28
CA ASP A 104 -13.75 -0.75 -5.35
C ASP A 104 -14.08 -1.41 -4.01
N ILE A 105 -13.58 -0.87 -2.90
CA ILE A 105 -13.84 -1.45 -1.58
C ILE A 105 -15.32 -1.37 -1.19
N GLY A 106 -16.06 -0.42 -1.77
CA GLY A 106 -17.49 -0.30 -1.60
C GLY A 106 -18.28 -1.36 -2.36
N SER A 107 -17.68 -2.05 -3.32
CA SER A 107 -18.37 -3.08 -4.12
C SER A 107 -18.63 -4.35 -3.31
N GLU A 108 -19.79 -4.97 -3.55
CA GLU A 108 -20.16 -6.24 -2.92
C GLU A 108 -19.14 -7.34 -3.22
N PHE A 109 -18.66 -7.41 -4.47
CA PHE A 109 -17.63 -8.37 -4.90
C PHE A 109 -16.36 -8.22 -4.05
N ALA A 110 -15.85 -7.00 -3.87
CA ALA A 110 -14.65 -6.76 -3.07
C ALA A 110 -14.87 -7.14 -1.59
N GLN A 111 -16.01 -6.81 -1.01
CA GLN A 111 -16.30 -7.11 0.40
C GLN A 111 -16.39 -8.63 0.65
N ARG A 112 -17.04 -9.37 -0.25
CA ARG A 112 -17.08 -10.84 -0.22
C ARG A 112 -15.69 -11.44 -0.42
N LEU A 113 -14.91 -10.89 -1.33
CA LEU A 113 -13.54 -11.31 -1.58
C LEU A 113 -12.64 -11.05 -0.36
N ILE A 114 -12.75 -9.89 0.29
CA ILE A 114 -11.97 -9.53 1.49
C ILE A 114 -12.19 -10.55 2.61
N ALA A 115 -13.44 -10.96 2.86
CA ALA A 115 -13.75 -11.95 3.89
C ALA A 115 -13.08 -13.33 3.62
N LYS A 116 -12.88 -13.70 2.35
CA LYS A 116 -12.14 -14.90 1.92
C LYS A 116 -10.63 -14.69 1.95
N LEU A 117 -10.16 -13.50 1.59
CA LEU A 117 -8.75 -13.13 1.64
C LEU A 117 -8.23 -13.07 3.07
N ASP A 118 -9.07 -12.73 4.06
CA ASP A 118 -8.66 -12.75 5.47
C ASP A 118 -8.27 -14.18 5.88
N ARG A 119 -9.09 -15.18 5.52
CA ARG A 119 -8.74 -16.60 5.65
C ARG A 119 -7.47 -16.95 4.87
N ALA A 120 -7.41 -16.58 3.59
CA ALA A 120 -6.29 -16.92 2.72
C ALA A 120 -4.95 -16.33 3.21
N SER A 121 -4.95 -15.13 3.80
CA SER A 121 -3.73 -14.54 4.36
C SER A 121 -3.27 -15.19 5.67
N GLN A 122 -4.10 -16.02 6.30
CA GLN A 122 -3.72 -16.84 7.46
C GLN A 122 -3.19 -18.20 7.03
N GLU A 123 -3.84 -18.84 6.06
CA GLU A 123 -3.65 -20.28 5.76
C GLU A 123 -2.96 -20.54 4.42
N HIS A 124 -3.08 -19.63 3.46
CA HIS A 124 -2.65 -19.80 2.06
C HIS A 124 -1.73 -18.67 1.56
N ALA A 125 -1.16 -17.91 2.49
CA ALA A 125 -0.31 -16.78 2.17
C ALA A 125 0.94 -17.26 1.40
N GLY A 126 1.26 -16.60 0.29
CA GLY A 126 2.38 -17.01 -0.56
C GLY A 126 2.16 -18.33 -1.32
N GLN A 127 0.94 -18.88 -1.29
CA GLN A 127 0.56 -20.02 -2.13
C GLN A 127 -0.18 -19.55 -3.38
N THR A 128 -0.32 -20.44 -4.35
CA THR A 128 -1.17 -20.17 -5.52
C THR A 128 -2.63 -20.14 -5.10
N VAL A 129 -3.33 -19.08 -5.48
CA VAL A 129 -4.77 -18.94 -5.31
C VAL A 129 -5.41 -18.57 -6.65
N THR A 130 -6.68 -18.91 -6.82
CA THR A 130 -7.47 -18.55 -8.00
C THR A 130 -8.66 -17.71 -7.57
N ILE A 131 -8.71 -16.47 -8.06
CA ILE A 131 -9.82 -15.55 -7.82
C ILE A 131 -10.77 -15.66 -9.01
N GLY A 132 -12.04 -15.90 -8.73
CA GLY A 132 -13.11 -15.93 -9.71
C GLY A 132 -14.27 -15.06 -9.27
N GLY A 133 -15.26 -14.95 -10.14
CA GLY A 133 -16.54 -14.40 -9.76
C GLY A 133 -17.62 -14.70 -10.77
N PHE A 134 -18.85 -14.78 -10.29
CA PHE A 134 -20.01 -14.98 -11.13
C PHE A 134 -21.17 -14.10 -10.65
N ALA A 135 -22.13 -13.88 -11.53
CA ALA A 135 -23.38 -13.22 -11.21
C ALA A 135 -24.44 -14.28 -10.87
N GLU A 136 -25.22 -14.03 -9.82
CA GLU A 136 -26.31 -14.89 -9.39
C GLU A 136 -27.59 -14.04 -9.23
N PHE A 137 -28.69 -14.48 -9.84
CA PHE A 137 -29.97 -13.81 -9.68
C PHE A 137 -30.68 -14.30 -8.43
N VAL A 138 -30.99 -13.37 -7.53
CA VAL A 138 -31.71 -13.64 -6.29
C VAL A 138 -33.06 -12.93 -6.31
N THR A 139 -34.12 -13.70 -6.18
CA THR A 139 -35.49 -13.17 -6.05
C THR A 139 -35.84 -13.06 -4.57
N LYS A 140 -36.18 -11.85 -4.11
CA LYS A 140 -36.68 -11.62 -2.75
C LYS A 140 -38.13 -12.04 -2.62
N GLU A 141 -38.60 -12.17 -1.38
CA GLU A 141 -40.00 -12.52 -1.05
C GLU A 141 -41.04 -11.54 -1.65
N ASP A 142 -40.63 -10.29 -1.91
CA ASP A 142 -41.46 -9.26 -2.55
C ASP A 142 -41.48 -9.34 -4.09
N GLY A 143 -40.89 -10.39 -4.67
CA GLY A 143 -40.83 -10.63 -6.11
C GLY A 143 -39.75 -9.83 -6.86
N ARG A 144 -39.00 -8.96 -6.19
CA ARG A 144 -37.90 -8.22 -6.84
C ARG A 144 -36.68 -9.12 -7.02
N THR A 145 -36.17 -9.18 -8.25
CA THR A 145 -34.93 -9.87 -8.60
C THR A 145 -33.74 -8.92 -8.56
N PHE A 146 -32.64 -9.35 -7.96
CA PHE A 146 -31.38 -8.62 -7.90
C PHE A 146 -30.25 -9.52 -8.38
N THR A 147 -29.22 -8.92 -8.96
CA THR A 147 -28.00 -9.64 -9.33
C THR A 147 -26.96 -9.49 -8.22
N ASN A 148 -26.59 -10.60 -7.59
CA ASN A 148 -25.48 -10.68 -6.65
C ASN A 148 -24.19 -10.99 -7.42
N HIS A 149 -23.13 -10.23 -7.15
CA HIS A 149 -21.81 -10.52 -7.71
C HIS A 149 -20.99 -11.31 -6.69
N VAL A 150 -21.00 -12.64 -6.86
CA VAL A 150 -20.31 -13.57 -5.97
C VAL A 150 -18.82 -13.59 -6.28
N ALA A 151 -18.00 -13.51 -5.24
CA ALA A 151 -16.56 -13.72 -5.31
C ALA A 151 -16.21 -15.15 -4.91
N THR A 152 -15.40 -15.83 -5.73
CA THR A 152 -14.82 -17.13 -5.39
C THR A 152 -13.34 -16.99 -5.17
N LEU A 153 -12.79 -17.73 -4.21
CA LEU A 153 -11.36 -17.80 -3.96
C LEU A 153 -11.02 -19.26 -3.72
N LYS A 154 -10.18 -19.84 -4.59
CA LYS A 154 -9.77 -21.24 -4.50
C LYS A 154 -8.29 -21.36 -4.17
N ASP A 155 -7.92 -22.40 -3.43
CA ASP A 155 -6.53 -22.74 -3.15
C ASP A 155 -5.83 -23.40 -4.36
N ALA A 156 -4.59 -23.87 -4.17
CA ALA A 156 -3.81 -24.54 -5.19
C ALA A 156 -4.42 -25.88 -5.64
N GLN A 157 -5.24 -26.51 -4.80
CA GLN A 157 -5.97 -27.74 -5.06
C GLN A 157 -7.36 -27.47 -5.67
N LYS A 158 -7.67 -26.21 -5.99
CA LYS A 158 -8.96 -25.72 -6.51
C LYS A 158 -10.11 -25.90 -5.52
N GLN A 159 -9.84 -26.10 -4.23
CA GLN A 159 -10.87 -26.09 -3.20
C GLN A 159 -11.21 -24.66 -2.81
N GLU A 160 -12.50 -24.41 -2.55
CA GLU A 160 -12.98 -23.09 -2.19
C GLU A 160 -12.52 -22.71 -0.78
N ILE A 161 -11.81 -21.59 -0.68
CA ILE A 161 -11.47 -20.93 0.57
C ILE A 161 -12.72 -20.21 1.07
N THR A 162 -13.22 -20.66 2.22
CA THR A 162 -14.42 -20.10 2.83
C THR A 162 -14.12 -18.76 3.51
N ALA A 163 -15.13 -17.89 3.55
CA ALA A 163 -15.02 -16.62 4.24
C ALA A 163 -14.90 -16.84 5.76
N ILE A 164 -14.13 -15.99 6.44
CA ILE A 164 -14.21 -15.92 7.90
C ILE A 164 -15.61 -15.41 8.28
N PRO A 165 -16.37 -16.11 9.14
CA PRO A 165 -17.69 -15.67 9.56
C PRO A 165 -17.60 -14.39 10.40
N GLY A 166 -18.65 -13.57 10.38
CA GLY A 166 -18.75 -12.40 11.26
C GLY A 166 -18.42 -11.05 10.61
N HIS A 167 -17.74 -11.01 9.46
CA HIS A 167 -17.35 -9.73 8.85
C HIS A 167 -18.55 -8.85 8.48
N PHE A 168 -19.61 -9.43 7.92
CA PHE A 168 -20.79 -8.67 7.52
C PHE A 168 -21.63 -8.23 8.73
N GLU A 169 -21.71 -9.06 9.77
CA GLU A 169 -22.36 -8.74 11.04
C GLU A 169 -21.64 -7.58 11.74
N GLN A 170 -20.31 -7.62 11.78
CA GLN A 170 -19.49 -6.54 12.34
C GLN A 170 -19.64 -5.24 11.53
N ALA A 171 -19.64 -5.32 10.20
CA ALA A 171 -19.90 -4.16 9.35
C ALA A 171 -21.31 -3.58 9.62
N GLN A 172 -22.33 -4.43 9.76
CA GLN A 172 -23.70 -4.02 10.07
C GLN A 172 -23.81 -3.36 11.44
N MET A 173 -23.10 -3.86 12.44
CA MET A 173 -23.02 -3.23 13.76
C MET A 173 -22.43 -1.82 13.66
N ARG A 174 -21.35 -1.63 12.89
CA ARG A 174 -20.74 -0.31 12.67
C ARG A 174 -21.65 0.65 11.92
N ILE A 175 -22.42 0.16 10.95
CA ILE A 175 -23.45 0.95 10.27
C ILE A 175 -24.47 1.47 11.29
N GLY A 176 -25.01 0.61 12.15
CA GLY A 176 -25.99 0.99 13.18
C GLY A 176 -25.44 2.05 14.14
N GLN A 177 -24.20 1.87 14.60
CA GLN A 177 -23.50 2.83 15.44
C GLN A 177 -23.32 4.19 14.74
N ALA A 178 -22.93 4.18 13.46
CA ALA A 178 -22.71 5.40 12.68
C ALA A 178 -24.02 6.16 12.37
N GLN A 179 -25.15 5.45 12.21
CA GLN A 179 -26.44 6.06 11.92
C GLN A 179 -27.15 6.62 13.17
N THR A 180 -26.86 6.09 14.36
CA THR A 180 -27.54 6.46 15.62
C THR A 180 -27.57 7.98 15.87
N PRO A 181 -26.47 8.75 15.72
CA PRO A 181 -26.50 10.19 15.94
C PRO A 181 -27.44 10.95 15.00
N MET A 182 -27.52 10.53 13.73
CA MET A 182 -28.40 11.18 12.74
C MET A 182 -29.86 10.87 12.98
N ILE A 183 -30.17 9.64 13.39
CA ILE A 183 -31.52 9.25 13.79
C ILE A 183 -31.95 10.05 15.03
N ALA A 184 -31.08 10.16 16.03
CA ALA A 184 -31.34 10.96 17.24
C ALA A 184 -31.52 12.46 16.94
N ALA A 185 -30.87 12.97 15.90
CA ALA A 185 -31.04 14.34 15.40
C ALA A 185 -32.30 14.57 14.54
N GLY A 186 -33.20 13.57 14.45
CA GLY A 186 -34.45 13.66 13.69
C GLY A 186 -34.30 13.42 12.18
N MET A 187 -33.15 12.94 11.70
CA MET A 187 -32.92 12.65 10.28
C MET A 187 -33.23 11.19 9.88
N GLY A 188 -34.01 10.47 10.69
CA GLY A 188 -34.33 9.05 10.49
C GLY A 188 -35.00 8.73 9.14
N ASP A 189 -35.77 9.67 8.59
CA ASP A 189 -36.45 9.49 7.31
C ASP A 189 -35.59 9.86 6.09
N ASN A 190 -34.42 10.48 6.30
CA ASN A 190 -33.52 10.87 5.22
C ASN A 190 -32.70 9.67 4.72
N LYS A 191 -33.36 8.79 3.96
CA LYS A 191 -32.78 7.55 3.42
C LYS A 191 -31.48 7.77 2.65
N LYS A 192 -31.35 8.91 1.94
CA LYS A 192 -30.13 9.22 1.17
C LYS A 192 -28.93 9.43 2.10
N VAL A 193 -29.09 10.25 3.13
CA VAL A 193 -28.02 10.52 4.11
C VAL A 193 -27.67 9.25 4.88
N LEU A 194 -28.69 8.50 5.34
CA LEU A 194 -28.47 7.25 6.06
C LEU A 194 -27.76 6.19 5.19
N SER A 195 -28.08 6.10 3.90
CA SER A 195 -27.37 5.21 2.96
C SER A 195 -25.90 5.61 2.81
N GLN A 196 -25.61 6.90 2.63
CA GLN A 196 -24.23 7.38 2.50
C GLN A 196 -23.39 7.09 3.76
N ILE A 197 -23.98 7.26 4.94
CA ILE A 197 -23.36 6.91 6.22
C ILE A 197 -23.12 5.40 6.30
N ALA A 198 -24.10 4.59 5.90
CA ALA A 198 -23.97 3.15 5.89
C ALA A 198 -22.85 2.67 4.96
N ASP A 199 -22.79 3.20 3.74
CA ASP A 199 -21.78 2.84 2.75
C ASP A 199 -20.38 3.25 3.23
N SER A 200 -20.26 4.44 3.84
CA SER A 200 -19.00 4.92 4.41
C SER A 200 -18.54 4.07 5.60
N ALA A 201 -19.43 3.76 6.54
CA ALA A 201 -19.11 2.94 7.71
C ALA A 201 -18.75 1.50 7.33
N ARG A 202 -19.46 0.92 6.34
CA ARG A 202 -19.15 -0.40 5.78
C ARG A 202 -17.78 -0.41 5.12
N ALA A 203 -17.49 0.57 4.27
CA ALA A 203 -16.19 0.69 3.61
C ALA A 203 -15.06 0.84 4.65
N ALA A 204 -15.23 1.68 5.67
CA ALA A 204 -14.25 1.86 6.75
C ALA A 204 -13.94 0.55 7.49
N TYR A 205 -14.95 -0.27 7.78
CA TYR A 205 -14.72 -1.59 8.37
C TYR A 205 -13.82 -2.46 7.50
N PHE A 206 -14.13 -2.58 6.21
CA PHE A 206 -13.34 -3.41 5.30
C PHE A 206 -11.95 -2.84 5.01
N VAL A 207 -11.76 -1.50 5.08
CA VAL A 207 -10.44 -0.86 5.06
C VAL A 207 -9.56 -1.41 6.19
N GLU A 208 -10.08 -1.47 7.42
CA GLU A 208 -9.35 -1.99 8.58
C GLU A 208 -8.98 -3.47 8.41
N VAL A 209 -9.91 -4.29 7.93
CA VAL A 209 -9.64 -5.72 7.64
C VAL A 209 -8.50 -5.86 6.63
N VAL A 210 -8.51 -5.04 5.56
CA VAL A 210 -7.43 -5.04 4.56
C VAL A 210 -6.09 -4.60 5.16
N GLN A 211 -6.07 -3.61 6.03
CA GLN A 211 -4.85 -3.18 6.74
C GLN A 211 -4.29 -4.31 7.60
N THR A 212 -5.13 -5.03 8.35
CA THR A 212 -4.70 -6.20 9.13
C THR A 212 -4.08 -7.29 8.24
N MET A 213 -4.71 -7.63 7.11
CA MET A 213 -4.15 -8.58 6.15
C MET A 213 -2.82 -8.10 5.56
N THR A 214 -2.71 -6.80 5.26
CA THR A 214 -1.51 -6.17 4.72
C THR A 214 -0.33 -6.34 5.66
N GLU A 215 -0.51 -6.01 6.95
CA GLU A 215 0.54 -6.17 7.96
C GLU A 215 0.88 -7.64 8.18
N ARG A 216 -0.12 -8.53 8.25
CA ARG A 216 0.11 -9.98 8.36
C ARG A 216 1.00 -10.52 7.24
N LEU A 217 0.74 -10.15 5.99
CA LEU A 217 1.58 -10.58 4.86
C LEU A 217 3.00 -10.00 4.91
N LYS A 218 3.20 -8.79 5.45
CA LYS A 218 4.52 -8.20 5.66
C LYS A 218 5.28 -8.91 6.79
N GLU A 219 4.61 -9.26 7.87
CA GLU A 219 5.18 -10.00 9.01
C GLU A 219 5.62 -11.41 8.61
N GLN A 220 4.82 -12.09 7.79
CA GLN A 220 5.14 -13.39 7.20
C GLN A 220 6.24 -13.33 6.12
N GLY A 221 6.71 -12.12 5.74
CA GLY A 221 7.76 -11.94 4.73
C GLY A 221 7.32 -12.22 3.28
N ILE A 222 6.01 -12.25 3.03
CA ILE A 222 5.41 -12.56 1.72
C ILE A 222 5.24 -11.28 0.90
N ALA A 223 4.66 -10.25 1.50
CA ALA A 223 4.53 -8.95 0.86
C ALA A 223 5.85 -8.18 0.98
N PRO A 224 6.32 -7.54 -0.10
CA PRO A 224 7.50 -6.69 -0.02
C PRO A 224 7.19 -5.56 0.98
N LYS A 225 8.04 -5.42 2.01
CA LYS A 225 7.99 -4.26 2.90
C LYS A 225 8.14 -3.02 2.03
N GLN A 226 7.13 -2.14 2.03
CA GLN A 226 7.16 -0.91 1.26
C GLN A 226 8.45 -0.15 1.56
N VAL A 227 9.35 -0.13 0.58
CA VAL A 227 10.64 0.55 0.67
C VAL A 227 10.37 2.00 0.30
N TYR A 228 10.11 2.84 1.30
CA TYR A 228 9.96 4.27 1.07
C TYR A 228 11.25 4.84 0.48
N PRO A 229 11.17 5.76 -0.50
CA PRO A 229 12.31 6.57 -0.92
C PRO A 229 12.93 7.24 0.31
N ARG A 230 14.16 6.86 0.66
CA ARG A 230 14.83 7.39 1.84
C ARG A 230 16.34 7.32 1.70
N LEU A 231 17.00 8.16 2.48
CA LEU A 231 18.43 8.03 2.76
C LEU A 231 18.63 7.06 3.92
N GLU A 232 19.63 6.20 3.80
CA GLU A 232 19.98 5.20 4.81
C GLU A 232 21.43 5.38 5.25
N GLY A 233 21.64 5.47 6.56
CA GLY A 233 22.96 5.53 7.17
C GLY A 233 23.10 4.44 8.22
N HIS A 234 24.25 3.78 8.27
CA HIS A 234 24.54 2.70 9.21
C HIS A 234 25.90 2.92 9.86
N GLN A 235 25.93 2.95 11.19
CA GLN A 235 27.15 3.04 11.98
C GLN A 235 27.26 1.77 12.83
N LYS A 236 28.41 1.10 12.78
CA LYS A 236 28.72 -0.03 13.66
C LYS A 236 29.66 0.43 14.75
N ASP A 237 29.30 0.19 16.01
CA ASP A 237 30.18 0.47 17.15
C ASP A 237 31.17 -0.69 17.39
N GLU A 238 32.10 -0.47 18.33
CA GLU A 238 33.13 -1.46 18.71
C GLU A 238 32.54 -2.73 19.32
N GLN A 239 31.34 -2.66 19.90
CA GLN A 239 30.64 -3.80 20.51
C GLN A 239 29.85 -4.62 19.48
N GLY A 240 29.96 -4.26 18.20
CA GLY A 240 29.28 -4.95 17.11
C GLY A 240 27.83 -4.53 16.89
N THR A 241 27.34 -3.53 17.62
CA THR A 241 25.97 -3.03 17.52
C THR A 241 25.83 -2.10 16.34
N TRP A 242 24.92 -2.45 15.43
CA TRP A 242 24.53 -1.59 14.32
C TRP A 242 23.50 -0.57 14.76
N ARG A 243 23.78 0.70 14.50
CA ARG A 243 22.84 1.81 14.62
C ARG A 243 22.54 2.35 13.23
N SER A 244 21.27 2.33 12.87
CA SER A 244 20.81 2.67 11.54
C SER A 244 19.82 3.82 11.60
N VAL A 245 19.90 4.71 10.62
CA VAL A 245 18.93 5.76 10.38
C VAL A 245 18.36 5.62 8.98
N GLY A 246 17.04 5.74 8.87
CA GLY A 246 16.35 6.05 7.63
C GLY A 246 15.79 7.47 7.69
N LEU A 247 15.99 8.28 6.66
CA LEU A 247 15.54 9.66 6.59
C LEU A 247 14.76 9.90 5.30
N TYR A 248 13.55 10.44 5.42
CA TYR A 248 12.68 10.77 4.28
C TYR A 248 11.78 11.97 4.58
N VAL A 249 11.24 12.59 3.55
CA VAL A 249 10.19 13.60 3.64
C VAL A 249 8.85 12.95 3.31
N ASP A 250 7.87 13.07 4.19
CA ASP A 250 6.54 12.50 3.99
C ASP A 250 5.65 13.31 3.02
N ASP A 251 4.45 12.80 2.76
CA ASP A 251 3.50 13.40 1.82
C ASP A 251 3.01 14.80 2.27
N HIS A 252 3.17 15.11 3.56
CA HIS A 252 2.84 16.41 4.16
C HIS A 252 4.05 17.35 4.26
N GLY A 253 5.22 16.95 3.73
CA GLY A 253 6.43 17.75 3.75
C GLY A 253 7.17 17.71 5.10
N LYS A 254 6.82 16.81 6.02
CA LYS A 254 7.55 16.67 7.28
C LYS A 254 8.73 15.72 7.13
N THR A 255 9.84 16.08 7.76
CA THR A 255 11.04 15.24 7.79
C THR A 255 10.87 14.12 8.82
N ARG A 256 10.74 12.90 8.34
CA ARG A 256 10.50 11.68 9.12
C ARG A 256 11.67 10.73 9.00
N GLY A 257 11.68 9.74 9.89
CA GLY A 257 12.66 8.69 9.77
C GLY A 257 12.44 7.52 10.71
N VAL A 258 13.40 6.61 10.66
CA VAL A 258 13.45 5.42 11.52
C VAL A 258 14.84 5.33 12.12
N LEU A 259 14.92 5.17 13.44
CA LEU A 259 16.14 4.76 14.13
C LEU A 259 16.03 3.26 14.43
N ALA A 260 17.09 2.50 14.15
CA ALA A 260 17.12 1.07 14.45
C ALA A 260 18.44 0.67 15.11
N LEU A 261 18.36 -0.29 16.03
CA LEU A 261 19.50 -0.90 16.70
C LEU A 261 19.45 -2.40 16.49
N GLU A 262 20.54 -2.99 16.02
CA GLU A 262 20.64 -4.43 15.81
C GLU A 262 21.99 -4.94 16.34
N ASN A 263 21.93 -5.88 17.27
CA ASN A 263 23.07 -6.70 17.68
C ASN A 263 22.60 -8.15 17.81
N ARG A 264 22.97 -9.00 16.84
CA ARG A 264 22.52 -10.39 16.79
C ARG A 264 23.07 -11.25 17.92
N GLU A 265 24.30 -10.98 18.36
CA GLU A 265 24.95 -11.73 19.43
C GLU A 265 24.31 -11.42 20.79
N GLN A 266 23.86 -10.18 20.98
CA GLN A 266 23.18 -9.72 22.21
C GLN A 266 21.65 -9.82 22.14
N GLY A 267 21.09 -10.30 21.02
CA GLY A 267 19.64 -10.38 20.83
C GLY A 267 18.93 -9.02 20.73
N ILE A 268 19.66 -7.94 20.46
CA ILE A 268 19.10 -6.58 20.37
C ILE A 268 18.48 -6.38 18.99
N LYS A 269 17.22 -5.96 18.96
CA LYS A 269 16.51 -5.56 17.75
C LYS A 269 15.46 -4.49 18.07
N GLU A 270 15.87 -3.23 17.99
CA GLU A 270 15.02 -2.07 18.25
C GLU A 270 14.71 -1.31 16.96
N ARG A 271 13.51 -0.73 16.88
CA ARG A 271 13.11 0.12 15.75
C ARG A 271 12.12 1.19 16.22
N HIS A 272 12.43 2.44 15.93
CA HIS A 272 11.65 3.60 16.38
C HIS A 272 11.38 4.56 15.23
N SER A 273 10.11 4.94 15.05
CA SER A 273 9.73 6.03 14.16
C SER A 273 10.02 7.37 14.83
N VAL A 274 10.63 8.30 14.10
CA VAL A 274 11.02 9.61 14.62
C VAL A 274 10.65 10.75 13.67
N GLU A 275 10.49 11.94 14.23
CA GLU A 275 10.47 13.21 13.49
C GLU A 275 11.84 13.86 13.62
N PHE A 276 12.39 14.32 12.51
CA PHE A 276 13.63 15.08 12.48
C PHE A 276 13.33 16.57 12.54
N VAL A 277 13.97 17.25 13.48
CA VAL A 277 13.82 18.70 13.66
C VAL A 277 15.10 19.39 13.19
N GLU A 278 14.94 20.47 12.46
CA GLU A 278 16.06 21.31 12.03
C GLU A 278 16.73 21.99 13.22
N ARG A 279 18.05 21.94 13.25
CA ARG A 279 18.89 22.58 14.26
C ARG A 279 20.17 23.11 13.62
N THR A 280 20.87 23.94 14.38
CA THR A 280 22.22 24.39 14.04
C THR A 280 23.19 23.83 15.06
N SER A 281 24.28 23.23 14.60
CA SER A 281 25.35 22.74 15.46
C SER A 281 26.01 23.90 16.22
N LYS A 282 26.81 23.58 17.25
CA LYS A 282 27.61 24.60 17.96
C LYS A 282 28.58 25.35 17.04
N SER A 283 28.99 24.75 15.93
CA SER A 283 29.87 25.34 14.92
C SER A 283 29.11 26.07 13.81
N GLY A 284 27.79 26.28 13.94
CA GLY A 284 27.00 27.00 12.96
C GLY A 284 26.55 26.14 11.76
N ILE A 285 26.77 24.84 11.78
CA ILE A 285 26.46 23.94 10.66
C ILE A 285 24.99 23.50 10.77
N PRO A 286 24.17 23.62 9.72
CA PRO A 286 22.80 23.12 9.74
C PRO A 286 22.79 21.59 9.90
N MET A 287 21.85 21.07 10.69
CA MET A 287 21.68 19.64 10.93
C MET A 287 20.21 19.26 11.17
N LEU A 288 19.90 17.99 11.00
CA LEU A 288 18.63 17.39 11.42
C LEU A 288 18.87 16.56 12.67
N ALA A 289 18.07 16.78 13.71
CA ALA A 289 18.18 16.04 14.97
C ALA A 289 16.88 15.29 15.27
N ALA A 290 17.01 14.04 15.69
CA ALA A 290 15.93 13.22 16.20
C ALA A 290 16.33 12.57 17.52
N SER A 291 15.35 12.25 18.35
CA SER A 291 15.56 11.48 19.57
C SER A 291 14.36 10.61 19.90
N VAL A 292 14.61 9.48 20.56
CA VAL A 292 13.57 8.60 21.12
C VAL A 292 13.91 8.26 22.57
N THR A 293 12.90 8.24 23.44
CA THR A 293 13.02 7.72 24.81
C THR A 293 12.66 6.23 24.78
N ARG A 294 13.54 5.38 25.27
CA ARG A 294 13.34 3.94 25.40
C ARG A 294 12.52 3.61 26.66
N GLU A 295 12.03 2.37 26.75
CA GLU A 295 11.25 1.89 27.89
C GLU A 295 12.02 1.95 29.21
N ASP A 296 13.34 1.76 29.17
CA ASP A 296 14.24 1.86 30.32
C ASP A 296 14.52 3.31 30.77
N GLY A 297 13.94 4.31 30.10
CA GLY A 297 14.15 5.73 30.36
C GLY A 297 15.40 6.32 29.71
N SER A 298 16.25 5.52 29.06
CA SER A 298 17.37 6.01 28.27
C SER A 298 16.87 6.74 27.01
N LYS A 299 17.70 7.62 26.45
CA LYS A 299 17.40 8.34 25.20
C LYS A 299 18.44 8.04 24.14
N LEU A 300 17.98 7.68 22.96
CA LEU A 300 18.80 7.59 21.76
C LEU A 300 18.63 8.87 20.94
N TYR A 301 19.75 9.41 20.46
CA TYR A 301 19.83 10.58 19.60
C TYR A 301 20.46 10.21 18.26
N ALA A 302 19.98 10.84 17.19
CA ALA A 302 20.59 10.80 15.88
C ALA A 302 20.66 12.23 15.32
N ASN A 303 21.85 12.65 14.89
CA ASN A 303 22.04 13.91 14.19
C ASN A 303 22.56 13.63 12.78
N VAL A 304 21.89 14.16 11.78
CA VAL A 304 22.30 14.11 10.37
C VAL A 304 22.86 15.48 9.98
N LEU A 305 24.11 15.51 9.51
CA LEU A 305 24.81 16.73 9.18
C LEU A 305 25.66 16.57 7.91
N PRO A 306 25.94 17.68 7.18
CA PRO A 306 26.82 17.68 6.04
C PRO A 306 28.28 17.62 6.47
N HIS A 307 29.07 16.91 5.68
CA HIS A 307 30.52 16.83 5.75
C HIS A 307 31.11 17.10 4.38
N GLU A 308 32.37 17.49 4.37
CA GLU A 308 33.14 17.66 3.15
C GLU A 308 34.41 16.82 3.25
N ASN A 309 34.65 16.00 2.24
CA ASN A 309 35.89 15.26 2.12
C ASN A 309 37.02 16.25 1.79
N ARG A 310 37.96 16.41 2.73
CA ARG A 310 39.08 17.36 2.60
C ARG A 310 39.96 17.15 1.37
N THR A 311 39.99 15.93 0.82
CA THR A 311 40.84 15.59 -0.33
C THR A 311 40.12 15.84 -1.65
N THR A 312 38.83 15.51 -1.73
CA THR A 312 38.07 15.59 -2.98
C THR A 312 37.16 16.82 -3.07
N GLY A 313 36.98 17.57 -1.98
CA GLY A 313 36.00 18.67 -1.86
C GLY A 313 34.54 18.19 -1.88
N GLU A 314 34.33 16.87 -1.86
CA GLU A 314 33.00 16.29 -2.04
C GLU A 314 32.18 16.40 -0.76
N LYS A 315 30.97 16.93 -0.90
CA LYS A 315 30.00 17.00 0.20
C LYS A 315 29.16 15.74 0.30
N PHE A 316 28.97 15.26 1.51
CA PHE A 316 28.12 14.10 1.82
C PHE A 316 27.39 14.30 3.15
N LEU A 317 26.30 13.56 3.36
CA LEU A 317 25.62 13.52 4.64
C LEU A 317 26.12 12.36 5.47
N SER A 318 26.26 12.57 6.78
CA SER A 318 26.48 11.49 7.73
C SER A 318 25.53 11.60 8.92
N ALA A 319 25.22 10.45 9.52
CA ALA A 319 24.55 10.36 10.80
C ALA A 319 25.55 10.07 11.90
N SER A 320 25.39 10.80 13.00
CA SER A 320 26.08 10.58 14.26
C SER A 320 25.06 10.20 15.32
N PHE A 321 25.41 9.24 16.18
CA PHE A 321 24.53 8.73 17.21
C PHE A 321 25.05 9.08 18.61
N GLY A 322 24.13 9.30 19.54
CA GLY A 322 24.45 9.50 20.95
C GLY A 322 23.40 8.85 21.83
N GLU A 323 23.78 8.51 23.05
CA GLU A 323 22.88 7.94 24.05
C GLU A 323 22.96 8.75 25.33
N ARG A 324 21.83 8.90 26.02
CA ARG A 324 21.76 9.41 27.39
C ARG A 324 21.15 8.34 28.28
N ASP A 325 21.85 7.97 29.34
CA ASP A 325 21.35 7.01 30.33
C ASP A 325 20.21 7.63 31.18
N PRO A 326 19.46 6.83 31.95
CA PRO A 326 18.41 7.35 32.85
C PRO A 326 18.93 8.34 33.91
N GLN A 327 20.22 8.26 34.26
CA GLN A 327 20.90 9.15 35.20
C GLN A 327 21.30 10.50 34.59
N GLY A 328 21.15 10.67 33.27
CA GLY A 328 21.40 11.90 32.53
C GLY A 328 22.80 12.00 31.90
N THR A 329 23.66 11.00 32.06
CA THR A 329 24.99 10.94 31.46
C THR A 329 24.86 10.76 29.95
N PHE A 330 25.44 11.68 29.18
CA PHE A 330 25.47 11.60 27.72
C PHE A 330 26.77 10.95 27.24
N ARG A 331 26.64 10.03 26.30
CA ARG A 331 27.75 9.38 25.58
C ARG A 331 27.54 9.51 24.08
N GLN A 332 28.51 10.09 23.40
CA GLN A 332 28.59 10.02 21.94
C GLN A 332 28.97 8.58 21.55
N ILE A 333 28.30 8.02 20.56
CA ILE A 333 28.61 6.68 20.07
C ILE A 333 29.64 6.82 18.95
N GLU A 334 30.83 6.28 19.19
CA GLU A 334 31.88 6.16 18.20
C GLU A 334 31.71 4.89 17.39
N GLY A 335 32.12 4.92 16.12
CA GLY A 335 31.97 3.78 15.23
C GLY A 335 32.34 4.08 13.80
N GLN A 336 32.36 3.03 12.98
CA GLN A 336 32.66 3.13 11.55
C GLN A 336 31.37 3.22 10.74
N GLY A 337 31.38 4.06 9.70
CA GLY A 337 30.26 4.25 8.78
C GLY A 337 29.53 5.58 8.97
N GLY A 338 28.20 5.54 8.97
CA GLY A 338 27.34 6.70 9.19
C GLY A 338 27.03 7.52 7.94
N GLY A 339 27.74 7.36 6.84
CA GLY A 339 27.41 8.03 5.57
C GLY A 339 26.03 7.63 5.04
N LEU A 340 25.18 8.63 4.75
CA LEU A 340 23.83 8.40 4.23
C LEU A 340 23.88 8.14 2.72
N LYS A 341 23.18 7.11 2.25
CA LYS A 341 23.06 6.74 0.84
C LYS A 341 21.60 6.62 0.41
N PRO A 342 21.23 6.99 -0.83
CA PRO A 342 19.89 6.77 -1.33
C PRO A 342 19.62 5.27 -1.49
N ASN A 343 18.45 4.82 -1.04
CA ASN A 343 17.98 3.48 -1.36
C ASN A 343 17.44 3.40 -2.80
N GLU A 344 17.14 2.19 -3.26
CA GLU A 344 16.69 1.97 -4.66
C GLU A 344 15.42 2.74 -5.02
N ALA A 345 14.46 2.85 -4.09
CA ALA A 345 13.23 3.61 -4.32
C ALA A 345 13.51 5.11 -4.57
N MET A 346 14.44 5.69 -3.81
CA MET A 346 14.88 7.08 -4.01
C MET A 346 15.64 7.25 -5.33
N LYS A 347 16.53 6.32 -5.67
CA LYS A 347 17.25 6.36 -6.95
C LYS A 347 16.31 6.34 -8.16
N GLN A 348 15.21 5.57 -8.08
CA GLN A 348 14.21 5.48 -9.14
C GLN A 348 13.42 6.79 -9.33
N LEU A 349 13.08 7.48 -8.24
CA LEU A 349 12.44 8.79 -8.32
C LEU A 349 13.41 9.89 -8.78
N GLY A 350 14.70 9.73 -8.46
CA GLY A 350 15.74 10.68 -8.83
C GLY A 350 15.41 12.09 -8.32
N ASP A 351 15.53 13.09 -9.21
CA ASP A 351 15.32 14.50 -8.87
C ASP A 351 13.87 14.85 -8.50
N GLN A 352 12.91 13.94 -8.70
CA GLN A 352 11.51 14.12 -8.27
C GLN A 352 11.31 13.79 -6.78
N ASP A 353 12.29 13.19 -6.12
CA ASP A 353 12.19 12.86 -4.71
C ASP A 353 12.29 14.10 -3.80
N ARG A 354 11.29 14.28 -2.94
CA ARG A 354 11.19 15.43 -2.02
C ARG A 354 12.34 15.46 -1.00
N THR A 355 12.81 14.29 -0.56
CA THR A 355 13.94 14.21 0.38
C THR A 355 15.21 14.66 -0.31
N ALA A 356 15.49 14.19 -1.53
CA ALA A 356 16.66 14.60 -2.30
C ALA A 356 16.67 16.12 -2.55
N GLN A 357 15.52 16.70 -2.91
CA GLN A 357 15.36 18.15 -3.08
C GLN A 357 15.65 18.91 -1.79
N MET A 358 15.03 18.50 -0.67
CA MET A 358 15.23 19.13 0.64
C MET A 358 16.69 19.08 1.08
N ILE A 359 17.36 17.94 0.86
CA ILE A 359 18.78 17.80 1.22
C ILE A 359 19.68 18.71 0.38
N ARG A 360 19.41 18.81 -0.93
CA ARG A 360 20.16 19.69 -1.83
C ARG A 360 20.00 21.15 -1.41
N GLU A 361 18.77 21.57 -1.11
CA GLU A 361 18.45 22.94 -0.71
C GLU A 361 19.06 23.31 0.65
N LYS A 362 18.90 22.47 1.66
CA LYS A 362 19.30 22.79 3.05
C LYS A 362 20.77 22.56 3.33
N PHE A 363 21.36 21.52 2.74
CA PHE A 363 22.72 21.08 3.06
C PHE A 363 23.71 21.28 1.91
N GLY A 364 23.23 21.63 0.71
CA GLY A 364 24.09 21.75 -0.48
C GLY A 364 24.75 20.42 -0.86
N VAL A 365 24.11 19.30 -0.52
CA VAL A 365 24.59 17.93 -0.81
C VAL A 365 23.72 17.34 -1.93
N ASP A 366 24.35 16.90 -3.01
CA ASP A 366 23.66 16.09 -4.01
C ASP A 366 23.86 14.60 -3.73
N VAL A 367 22.84 13.99 -3.12
CA VAL A 367 22.86 12.58 -2.72
C VAL A 367 22.67 11.61 -3.88
N LEU A 368 22.32 12.09 -5.08
CA LEU A 368 22.04 11.26 -6.25
C LEU A 368 23.22 11.19 -7.23
N THR A 369 24.13 12.17 -7.23
CA THR A 369 25.23 12.25 -8.22
C THR A 369 26.09 10.99 -8.25
N LYS A 370 26.52 10.48 -7.09
CA LYS A 370 27.30 9.23 -7.04
C LYS A 370 26.53 7.96 -7.37
N SER A 371 25.20 7.97 -7.21
CA SER A 371 24.37 6.84 -7.62
C SER A 371 24.19 6.77 -9.14
N ARG A 372 24.30 7.89 -9.86
CA ARG A 372 24.30 7.92 -11.33
C ARG A 372 25.60 7.36 -11.91
N ASP A 373 26.75 7.68 -11.30
CA ASP A 373 28.06 7.17 -11.74
C ASP A 373 28.20 5.64 -11.58
N GLN A 374 27.57 5.06 -10.55
CA GLN A 374 27.50 3.59 -10.39
C GLN A 374 26.50 2.92 -11.36
N ALA A 375 25.49 3.64 -11.84
CA ALA A 375 24.49 3.11 -12.78
C ALA A 375 24.95 3.18 -14.25
N GLN A 376 25.93 4.06 -14.57
CA GLN A 376 26.49 4.20 -15.92
C GLN A 376 27.83 3.48 -16.13
N GLY A 377 28.33 2.73 -15.13
CA GLY A 377 29.66 2.14 -15.15
C GLY A 377 29.71 0.66 -14.79
N VAL A 378 29.08 -0.22 -15.59
CA VAL A 378 29.51 -1.63 -15.75
C VAL A 378 29.31 -2.08 -17.21
N GLU A 379 30.18 -1.58 -18.07
CA GLU A 379 30.81 -2.38 -19.12
C GLU A 379 32.28 -1.95 -19.17
N ARG A 380 33.14 -2.72 -18.50
CA ARG A 380 34.51 -3.05 -18.89
C ARG A 380 35.10 -4.09 -17.95
#